data_AF-A0A5A5R4Q6-F1
#
_entry.id   AF-A0A5A5R4Q6-F1
#
_cell.length_a   1.000
_cell.length_b   1.000
_cell.length_c   1.000
_cell.angle_alpha   90.00
_cell.angle_beta   90.00
_cell.angle_gamma   90.00
#
_symmetry.space_group_name_H-M   'P 1'
#
loop_
_entity.id
_entity.type
_entity.pdbx_description
1 polymer ?
#
loop_
_entity_poly.entity_id
_entity_poly.type
_entity_poly.pdbx_seq_one_letter_code
_entity_poly.pdbx_strand_id
1 'polypeptide(L)'
;MERKRIKSIKVRTQSKTYHIQWSRFLPILISFFVTSAIALYLILNSSKNESCRITKLLLINGVPKSIGGKVDHNKTLCYEFQGIQGQQLQLTTNQKISLVFPSNKYQNLQGDYKTILSETGDYSLVIETQEDNLDYQINLIVSSQNTTNLPRKTPVNDFSLTPLTPQLPSQSNQLTYNVKQSPTFYQDQELQKIVDNIVSLARSRKLPIDKLSISLVDLNQSECCAYAAYQDSELRYPASIVKLFWLVVLYSQYYYQGIEPNQIPPEKLKVISKMIKDSDNESASIIVDDITQTKSSQKDLAPAKLNEWRRKRYALNDFFASYFVDSVNYPLNISQKTFPIPNLLEDPAGPDQQIRQLNGKSSPPRRNYLNTYSVARLLLEIEQEQAISPAYSQAIKQLIKRDLHPQAWKEKPFNPIQDFLGQSLPVKTQFYAKMGWTFNNRNDAAIIVSPDNKAHYILVVFGDEKKFYQDKEFFPILSRQVYNQMLKK
;
A
#
# COMPACT_ATOMS: atom_id res chain seq x y z
N MET A 1 -34.59 56.06 -74.79
CA MET A 1 -35.73 56.99 -74.62
C MET A 1 -36.93 56.21 -74.11
N GLU A 2 -37.68 56.86 -73.24
CA GLU A 2 -39.02 56.52 -72.75
C GLU A 2 -39.25 55.38 -71.73
N ARG A 3 -39.36 55.85 -70.49
CA ARG A 3 -40.26 55.42 -69.42
C ARG A 3 -41.68 55.13 -69.90
N LYS A 4 -42.39 54.35 -69.08
CA LYS A 4 -43.85 54.33 -68.76
C LYS A 4 -44.37 52.91 -68.96
N ARG A 5 -45.31 52.37 -68.18
CA ARG A 5 -46.15 52.87 -67.09
C ARG A 5 -46.74 51.60 -66.47
N ILE A 6 -46.81 51.56 -65.15
CA ILE A 6 -47.66 50.60 -64.44
C ILE A 6 -49.13 50.89 -64.83
N LYS A 7 -49.87 49.86 -65.24
CA LYS A 7 -51.33 49.84 -65.22
C LYS A 7 -51.78 48.58 -64.50
N SER A 8 -52.33 48.78 -63.30
CA SER A 8 -53.08 47.79 -62.56
C SER A 8 -54.46 47.62 -63.20
N ILE A 9 -54.84 46.38 -63.51
CA ILE A 9 -56.23 46.00 -63.79
C ILE A 9 -56.56 44.86 -62.83
N LYS A 10 -57.50 45.12 -61.93
CA LYS A 10 -58.11 44.15 -61.02
C LYS A 10 -58.87 43.12 -61.85
N VAL A 11 -58.38 41.89 -61.88
CA VAL A 11 -59.14 40.71 -62.33
C VAL A 11 -60.00 40.23 -61.16
N ARG A 12 -61.31 40.19 -61.34
CA ARG A 12 -62.26 39.56 -60.42
C ARG A 12 -62.35 38.07 -60.77
N THR A 13 -61.44 37.25 -60.25
CA THR A 13 -61.57 35.79 -60.30
C THR A 13 -62.48 35.32 -59.16
N GLN A 14 -63.63 34.76 -59.50
CA GLN A 14 -64.39 33.88 -58.59
C GLN A 14 -63.55 32.63 -58.33
N SER A 15 -62.86 32.54 -57.20
CA SER A 15 -62.34 31.26 -56.74
C SER A 15 -63.46 30.47 -56.08
N LYS A 16 -63.87 29.36 -56.69
CA LYS A 16 -64.58 28.29 -55.98
C LYS A 16 -63.69 27.84 -54.82
N THR A 17 -64.03 28.20 -53.60
CA THR A 17 -63.44 27.62 -52.40
C THR A 17 -63.93 26.18 -52.29
N TYR A 18 -63.12 25.23 -52.72
CA TYR A 18 -63.25 23.86 -52.28
C TYR A 18 -62.92 23.83 -50.79
N HIS A 19 -63.95 23.78 -49.94
CA HIS A 19 -63.78 23.36 -48.56
C HIS A 19 -63.40 21.88 -48.58
N ILE A 20 -62.10 21.61 -48.64
CA ILE A 20 -61.55 20.33 -48.23
C ILE A 20 -61.87 20.24 -46.73
N GLN A 21 -62.94 19.53 -46.39
CA GLN A 21 -63.15 19.04 -45.04
C GLN A 21 -62.01 18.07 -44.75
N TRP A 22 -60.93 18.61 -44.20
CA TRP A 22 -59.94 17.81 -43.52
C TRP A 22 -60.70 16.99 -42.47
N SER A 23 -60.66 15.66 -42.62
CA SER A 23 -61.35 14.76 -41.71
C SER A 23 -60.93 15.12 -40.28
N ARG A 24 -61.85 14.99 -39.32
CA ARG A 24 -61.57 15.26 -37.89
C ARG A 24 -60.42 14.40 -37.33
N PHE A 25 -59.92 13.45 -38.11
CA PHE A 25 -58.77 12.61 -37.79
C PHE A 25 -57.46 13.08 -38.40
N LEU A 26 -57.44 14.08 -39.30
CA LEU A 26 -56.20 14.60 -39.87
C LEU A 26 -55.33 15.37 -38.85
N PRO A 27 -55.87 16.18 -37.92
CA PRO A 27 -55.05 16.73 -36.83
C PRO A 27 -54.49 15.63 -35.93
N ILE A 28 -55.21 14.51 -35.80
CA ILE A 28 -54.81 13.35 -35.00
C ILE A 28 -53.73 12.54 -35.71
N LEU A 29 -53.84 12.33 -37.03
CA LEU A 29 -52.83 11.68 -37.87
C LEU A 29 -51.56 12.52 -37.98
N ILE A 30 -51.67 13.85 -38.17
CA ILE A 30 -50.52 14.76 -38.13
C ILE A 30 -49.91 14.79 -36.73
N SER A 31 -50.72 14.80 -35.67
CA SER A 31 -50.21 14.71 -34.29
C SER A 31 -49.49 13.38 -34.05
N PHE A 32 -49.99 12.25 -34.53
CA PHE A 32 -49.32 10.95 -34.42
C PHE A 32 -48.04 10.89 -35.25
N PHE A 33 -48.01 11.46 -36.45
CA PHE A 33 -46.78 11.52 -37.26
C PHE A 33 -45.76 12.51 -36.71
N VAL A 34 -46.18 13.65 -36.18
CA VAL A 34 -45.29 14.65 -35.56
C VAL A 34 -44.79 14.16 -34.20
N THR A 35 -45.63 13.52 -33.38
CA THR A 35 -45.18 12.91 -32.12
C THR A 35 -44.34 11.67 -32.35
N SER A 36 -44.62 10.86 -33.38
CA SER A 36 -43.78 9.72 -33.77
C SER A 36 -42.47 10.18 -34.40
N ALA A 37 -42.45 11.24 -35.20
CA ALA A 37 -41.23 11.82 -35.74
C ALA A 37 -40.42 12.57 -34.66
N ILE A 38 -41.07 13.21 -33.68
CA ILE A 38 -40.41 13.79 -32.51
C ILE A 38 -39.92 12.69 -31.58
N ALA A 39 -40.66 11.61 -31.37
CA ALA A 39 -40.21 10.46 -30.58
C ALA A 39 -39.08 9.71 -31.29
N LEU A 40 -39.13 9.55 -32.61
CA LEU A 40 -38.06 8.95 -33.39
C LEU A 40 -36.86 9.89 -33.51
N TYR A 41 -37.05 11.21 -33.62
CA TYR A 41 -35.99 12.23 -33.51
C TYR A 41 -35.38 12.25 -32.11
N LEU A 42 -36.20 12.13 -31.07
CA LEU A 42 -35.73 12.01 -29.68
C LEU A 42 -35.08 10.65 -29.44
N ILE A 43 -35.49 9.54 -30.06
CA ILE A 43 -34.86 8.22 -29.93
C ILE A 43 -33.56 8.17 -30.75
N LEU A 44 -33.53 8.77 -31.94
CA LEU A 44 -32.35 8.89 -32.81
C LEU A 44 -31.35 9.95 -32.31
N ASN A 45 -31.78 10.99 -31.57
CA ASN A 45 -30.89 11.94 -30.87
C ASN A 45 -30.66 11.59 -29.40
N SER A 46 -31.43 10.68 -28.79
CA SER A 46 -31.16 10.13 -27.45
C SER A 46 -30.05 9.07 -27.48
N SER A 47 -29.48 8.77 -28.64
CA SER A 47 -28.34 7.85 -28.77
C SER A 47 -26.96 8.52 -28.67
N LYS A 48 -26.85 9.66 -27.96
CA LYS A 48 -25.55 10.26 -27.59
C LYS A 48 -25.51 10.68 -26.11
N ASN A 49 -25.87 9.75 -25.24
CA ASN A 49 -25.44 9.78 -23.84
C ASN A 49 -25.28 8.32 -23.41
N GLU A 50 -24.25 7.64 -23.93
CA GLU A 50 -23.66 6.57 -23.15
C GLU A 50 -23.22 7.23 -21.84
N SER A 51 -23.92 6.91 -20.75
CA SER A 51 -23.59 7.42 -19.42
C SER A 51 -22.12 7.10 -19.15
N CYS A 52 -21.30 8.13 -19.09
CA CYS A 52 -19.87 7.98 -18.91
C CYS A 52 -19.60 7.18 -17.64
N ARG A 53 -18.94 6.02 -17.74
CA ARG A 53 -18.61 5.20 -16.58
C ARG A 53 -17.48 5.88 -15.80
N ILE A 54 -17.84 6.56 -14.72
CA ILE A 54 -16.89 7.28 -13.87
C ILE A 54 -15.87 6.29 -13.29
N THR A 55 -14.61 6.52 -13.62
CA THR A 55 -13.47 5.84 -13.01
C THR A 55 -12.85 6.77 -11.98
N LYS A 56 -13.04 6.47 -10.69
CA LYS A 56 -12.45 7.29 -9.62
C LYS A 56 -10.92 7.11 -9.60
N LEU A 57 -10.21 8.21 -9.75
CA LEU A 57 -8.79 8.36 -9.55
C LEU A 57 -8.51 8.68 -8.09
N LEU A 58 -7.76 7.81 -7.45
CA LEU A 58 -7.14 8.10 -6.17
C LEU A 58 -5.82 8.83 -6.46
N LEU A 59 -5.83 10.14 -6.23
CA LEU A 59 -4.64 10.98 -6.32
C LEU A 59 -3.99 11.11 -4.95
N ILE A 60 -2.68 10.97 -4.92
CA ILE A 60 -1.88 11.17 -3.71
C ILE A 60 -1.18 12.52 -3.86
N ASN A 61 -1.18 13.28 -2.78
CA ASN A 61 -0.59 14.61 -2.75
C ASN A 61 0.87 14.60 -3.23
N GLY A 62 1.16 15.35 -4.31
CA GLY A 62 2.51 15.48 -4.88
C GLY A 62 2.99 14.29 -5.71
N VAL A 63 2.18 13.24 -5.88
CA VAL A 63 2.57 12.05 -6.66
C VAL A 63 1.96 12.10 -8.05
N PRO A 64 2.77 11.91 -9.12
CA PRO A 64 2.25 11.80 -10.48
C PRO A 64 1.39 10.56 -10.68
N LYS A 65 0.19 10.77 -11.22
CA LYS A 65 -0.70 9.72 -11.71
C LYS A 65 -0.71 9.74 -13.23
N SER A 66 -0.28 8.64 -13.83
CA SER A 66 -0.44 8.41 -15.27
C SER A 66 -1.67 7.56 -15.53
N ILE A 67 -2.49 7.98 -16.49
CA ILE A 67 -3.60 7.23 -17.05
C ILE A 67 -3.44 7.22 -18.57
N GLY A 68 -3.66 6.07 -19.19
CA GLY A 68 -3.58 5.95 -20.62
C GLY A 68 -4.28 4.69 -21.11
N GLY A 69 -4.59 4.69 -22.39
CA GLY A 69 -5.34 3.61 -23.02
C GLY A 69 -5.83 4.02 -24.40
N LYS A 70 -6.82 3.28 -24.89
CA LYS A 70 -7.46 3.53 -26.18
C LYS A 70 -8.94 3.82 -25.97
N VAL A 71 -9.47 4.75 -26.75
CA VAL A 71 -10.90 5.08 -26.78
C VAL A 71 -11.44 4.94 -28.20
N ASP A 72 -12.53 4.18 -28.35
CA ASP A 72 -13.19 3.93 -29.64
C ASP A 72 -14.17 5.07 -30.00
N HIS A 73 -14.60 5.11 -31.26
CA HIS A 73 -15.56 6.11 -31.75
C HIS A 73 -16.83 6.15 -30.88
N ASN A 74 -17.32 7.35 -30.60
CA ASN A 74 -18.50 7.65 -29.78
C ASN A 74 -18.46 7.14 -28.31
N LYS A 75 -17.30 6.69 -27.80
CA LYS A 75 -17.14 6.42 -26.36
C LYS A 75 -16.62 7.66 -25.62
N THR A 76 -17.20 7.91 -24.45
CA THR A 76 -16.75 8.94 -23.52
C THR A 76 -16.10 8.28 -22.30
N LEU A 77 -14.88 8.70 -21.96
CA LEU A 77 -14.19 8.27 -20.74
C LEU A 77 -14.19 9.40 -19.71
N CYS A 78 -14.54 9.07 -18.47
CA CYS A 78 -14.57 10.03 -17.37
C CYS A 78 -13.76 9.52 -16.20
N TYR A 79 -12.81 10.34 -15.79
CA TYR A 79 -11.99 10.11 -14.63
C TYR A 79 -12.30 11.16 -13.57
N GLU A 80 -12.64 10.75 -12.37
CA GLU A 80 -12.99 11.67 -11.29
C GLU A 80 -11.92 11.66 -10.22
N PHE A 81 -11.48 12.80 -9.73
CA PHE A 81 -10.57 12.90 -8.59
C PHE A 81 -11.06 13.93 -7.58
N GLN A 82 -10.72 13.72 -6.30
CA GLN A 82 -10.99 14.70 -5.26
C GLN A 82 -9.91 15.79 -5.28
N GLY A 83 -10.35 17.04 -5.36
CA GLY A 83 -9.51 18.22 -5.24
C GLY A 83 -9.87 19.04 -4.01
N ILE A 84 -8.87 19.66 -3.39
CA ILE A 84 -9.05 20.64 -2.30
C ILE A 84 -8.65 22.01 -2.82
N GLN A 85 -9.49 23.02 -2.56
CA GLN A 85 -9.20 24.40 -2.90
C GLN A 85 -7.81 24.82 -2.40
N GLY A 86 -7.01 25.42 -3.29
CA GLY A 86 -5.64 25.85 -2.99
C GLY A 86 -4.55 24.81 -3.32
N GLN A 87 -4.90 23.57 -3.63
CA GLN A 87 -3.93 22.61 -4.19
C GLN A 87 -3.55 23.01 -5.62
N GLN A 88 -2.30 22.75 -6.00
CA GLN A 88 -1.80 22.92 -7.36
C GLN A 88 -2.06 21.65 -8.17
N LEU A 89 -2.74 21.80 -9.30
CA LEU A 89 -2.89 20.76 -10.33
C LEU A 89 -1.85 21.00 -11.42
N GLN A 90 -1.04 19.99 -11.72
CA GLN A 90 -0.24 19.91 -12.93
C GLN A 90 -0.78 18.75 -13.75
N LEU A 91 -1.11 18.97 -15.01
CA LEU A 91 -1.69 17.98 -15.91
C LEU A 91 -1.03 18.08 -17.28
N THR A 92 -0.65 16.95 -17.87
CA THR A 92 -0.14 16.85 -19.24
C THR A 92 -0.97 15.83 -19.99
N THR A 93 -1.44 16.14 -21.19
CA THR A 93 -2.21 15.21 -22.03
C THR A 93 -1.81 15.29 -23.50
N ASN A 94 -1.74 14.14 -24.19
CA ASN A 94 -1.51 14.07 -25.63
C ASN A 94 -2.80 14.26 -26.46
N GLN A 95 -3.98 14.18 -25.83
CA GLN A 95 -5.29 14.40 -26.45
C GLN A 95 -6.00 15.60 -25.86
N LYS A 96 -6.96 16.16 -26.62
CA LYS A 96 -7.85 17.21 -26.12
C LYS A 96 -8.85 16.60 -25.14
N ILE A 97 -8.92 17.13 -23.93
CA ILE A 97 -9.81 16.67 -22.86
C ILE A 97 -10.55 17.85 -22.23
N SER A 98 -11.63 17.59 -21.49
CA SER A 98 -12.33 18.60 -20.69
C SER A 98 -12.11 18.34 -19.20
N LEU A 99 -11.61 19.35 -18.47
CA LEU A 99 -11.61 19.37 -17.01
C LEU A 99 -12.91 20.04 -16.53
N VAL A 100 -13.75 19.28 -15.84
CA VAL A 100 -15.00 19.72 -15.24
C VAL A 100 -14.77 19.95 -13.74
N PHE A 101 -15.19 21.11 -13.26
CA PHE A 101 -15.07 21.57 -11.87
C PHE A 101 -16.28 21.10 -11.04
N PRO A 102 -16.17 21.09 -9.70
CA PRO A 102 -17.30 20.76 -8.81
C PRO A 102 -18.56 21.59 -9.08
N SER A 103 -18.41 22.85 -9.49
CA SER A 103 -19.50 23.75 -9.90
C SER A 103 -20.13 23.45 -11.28
N ASN A 104 -19.75 22.37 -11.96
CA ASN A 104 -20.12 22.00 -13.34
C ASN A 104 -19.65 22.99 -14.42
N LYS A 105 -18.77 23.94 -14.08
CA LYS A 105 -17.99 24.68 -15.10
C LYS A 105 -16.97 23.74 -15.72
N TYR A 106 -16.60 23.98 -16.98
CA TYR A 106 -15.59 23.16 -17.65
C TYR A 106 -14.58 23.99 -18.43
N GLN A 107 -13.41 23.41 -18.64
CA GLN A 107 -12.32 23.97 -19.44
C GLN A 107 -11.69 22.88 -20.31
N ASN A 108 -11.44 23.19 -21.58
CA ASN A 108 -10.77 22.27 -22.51
C ASN A 108 -9.25 22.43 -22.41
N LEU A 109 -8.53 21.30 -22.33
CA LEU A 109 -7.09 21.21 -22.13
C LEU A 109 -6.45 20.33 -23.22
N GLN A 110 -5.25 20.68 -23.65
CA GLN A 110 -4.37 19.86 -24.51
C GLN A 110 -2.91 20.22 -24.21
N GLY A 111 -2.01 19.24 -24.19
CA GLY A 111 -0.60 19.47 -23.81
C GLY A 111 -0.43 19.68 -22.30
N ASP A 112 0.52 20.54 -21.92
CA ASP A 112 0.83 20.86 -20.52
C ASP A 112 -0.09 21.94 -19.94
N TYR A 113 -0.59 21.70 -18.74
CA TYR A 113 -1.49 22.59 -18.02
C TYR A 113 -1.13 22.63 -16.53
N LYS A 114 -1.09 23.83 -15.94
CA LYS A 114 -0.88 24.01 -14.49
C LYS A 114 -1.84 25.05 -13.97
N THR A 115 -2.50 24.75 -12.84
CA THR A 115 -3.42 25.69 -12.18
C THR A 115 -3.50 25.43 -10.68
N ILE A 116 -4.14 26.35 -9.96
CA ILE A 116 -4.54 26.15 -8.56
C ILE A 116 -6.03 25.80 -8.56
N LEU A 117 -6.40 24.74 -7.85
CA LEU A 117 -7.79 24.32 -7.70
C LEU A 117 -8.57 25.42 -6.96
N SER A 118 -9.60 25.94 -7.62
CA SER A 118 -10.43 27.05 -7.10
C SER A 118 -11.55 26.60 -6.17
N GLU A 119 -11.86 25.30 -6.14
CA GLU A 119 -13.00 24.72 -5.45
C GLU A 119 -12.57 23.41 -4.75
N THR A 120 -13.23 23.06 -3.65
CA THR A 120 -13.09 21.75 -3.01
C THR A 120 -14.22 20.85 -3.48
N GLY A 121 -13.90 19.66 -3.97
CA GLY A 121 -14.90 18.70 -4.44
C GLY A 121 -14.36 17.76 -5.51
N ASP A 122 -15.29 17.12 -6.22
CA ASP A 122 -14.99 16.16 -7.27
C ASP A 122 -14.75 16.88 -8.60
N TYR A 123 -13.55 16.73 -9.15
CA TYR A 123 -13.17 17.19 -10.48
C TYR A 123 -13.23 16.02 -11.46
N SER A 124 -13.67 16.26 -12.70
CA SER A 124 -13.73 15.22 -13.73
C SER A 124 -12.88 15.56 -14.95
N LEU A 125 -12.10 14.60 -15.45
CA LEU A 125 -11.45 14.63 -16.75
C LEU A 125 -12.28 13.82 -17.73
N VAL A 126 -12.76 14.48 -18.78
CA VAL A 126 -13.62 13.89 -19.81
C VAL A 126 -12.87 13.83 -21.12
N ILE A 127 -12.81 12.65 -21.72
CA ILE A 127 -12.22 12.41 -23.04
C ILE A 127 -13.34 12.03 -23.99
N GLU A 128 -13.53 12.85 -25.02
CA GLU A 128 -14.48 12.62 -26.10
C GLU A 128 -13.73 12.55 -27.42
N THR A 129 -14.02 11.53 -28.23
CA THR A 129 -13.42 11.37 -29.55
C THR A 129 -14.47 11.06 -30.62
N GLN A 130 -14.20 11.50 -31.85
CA GLN A 130 -14.90 11.06 -33.05
C GLN A 130 -14.07 10.06 -33.86
N GLU A 131 -12.86 9.73 -33.42
CA GLU A 131 -11.93 8.79 -34.05
C GLU A 131 -12.01 7.41 -33.39
N ASP A 132 -11.81 6.36 -34.19
CA ASP A 132 -11.67 4.99 -33.68
C ASP A 132 -10.27 4.72 -33.15
N ASN A 133 -10.19 4.03 -32.02
CA ASN A 133 -8.96 3.51 -31.43
C ASN A 133 -7.91 4.59 -31.08
N LEU A 134 -8.36 5.76 -30.61
CA LEU A 134 -7.51 6.89 -30.27
C LEU A 134 -6.68 6.59 -29.02
N ASP A 135 -5.35 6.63 -29.15
CA ASP A 135 -4.41 6.51 -28.04
C ASP A 135 -4.37 7.80 -27.21
N TYR A 136 -4.70 7.71 -25.92
CA TYR A 136 -4.58 8.81 -24.97
C TYR A 136 -3.65 8.48 -23.81
N GLN A 137 -2.98 9.53 -23.32
CA GLN A 137 -2.19 9.54 -22.11
C GLN A 137 -2.42 10.88 -21.40
N ILE A 138 -2.73 10.81 -20.11
CA ILE A 138 -2.85 11.94 -19.21
C ILE A 138 -1.96 11.66 -18.00
N ASN A 139 -1.06 12.59 -17.70
CA ASN A 139 -0.28 12.60 -16.47
C ASN A 139 -0.81 13.73 -15.60
N LEU A 140 -1.20 13.48 -14.36
CA LEU A 140 -1.62 14.53 -13.44
C LEU A 140 -1.00 14.40 -12.06
N ILE A 141 -0.69 15.53 -11.44
CA ILE A 141 -0.18 15.67 -10.08
C ILE A 141 -1.07 16.71 -9.39
N VAL A 142 -1.58 16.39 -8.21
CA VAL A 142 -2.24 17.36 -7.33
C VAL A 142 -1.39 17.50 -6.07
N SER A 143 -0.93 18.71 -5.76
CA SER A 143 -0.05 18.97 -4.62
C SER A 143 -0.52 20.17 -3.79
N SER A 144 -0.63 20.01 -2.48
CA SER A 144 -0.75 21.10 -1.52
C SER A 144 0.46 22.01 -1.62
N GLN A 145 0.26 23.32 -1.55
CA GLN A 145 1.39 24.24 -1.56
C GLN A 145 2.28 23.99 -0.34
N ASN A 146 3.57 23.70 -0.57
CA ASN A 146 4.59 23.91 0.44
C ASN A 146 4.67 25.42 0.69
N THR A 147 4.20 25.89 1.85
CA THR A 147 4.52 27.23 2.34
C THR A 147 5.97 27.26 2.84
N THR A 148 6.92 26.97 1.95
CA THR A 148 8.34 27.28 2.14
C THR A 148 8.59 28.63 1.51
N ASN A 149 8.17 29.70 2.20
CA ASN A 149 8.69 31.07 2.05
C ASN A 149 8.08 31.97 3.13
N LEU A 150 8.62 31.90 4.35
CA LEU A 150 8.62 33.02 5.27
C LEU A 150 10.01 33.17 5.90
N PRO A 151 10.47 34.39 6.19
CA PRO A 151 11.86 34.65 6.57
C PRO A 151 12.22 34.01 7.90
N ARG A 152 13.40 33.37 7.90
CA ARG A 152 14.12 32.81 9.03
C ARG A 152 14.16 33.79 10.22
N LYS A 153 13.51 33.43 11.33
CA LYS A 153 13.90 33.93 12.66
C LYS A 153 14.73 32.87 13.37
N THR A 154 15.77 33.35 14.01
CA THR A 154 16.91 32.69 14.65
C THR A 154 16.53 31.60 15.67
N PRO A 155 17.42 30.62 15.90
CA PRO A 155 17.13 29.46 16.72
C PRO A 155 17.17 29.81 18.21
N VAL A 156 16.17 29.36 18.96
CA VAL A 156 16.25 29.29 20.42
C VAL A 156 16.45 27.83 20.77
N ASN A 157 17.59 27.56 21.40
CA ASN A 157 17.92 26.33 22.09
C ASN A 157 16.83 26.01 23.12
N ASP A 158 16.24 24.82 23.05
CA ASP A 158 16.04 24.01 24.26
C ASP A 158 15.87 22.53 23.88
N PHE A 159 16.91 21.73 24.15
CA PHE A 159 16.81 20.28 24.15
C PHE A 159 16.20 19.86 25.50
N SER A 160 14.88 19.72 25.53
CA SER A 160 14.19 19.00 26.59
C SER A 160 13.58 17.74 25.98
N LEU A 161 14.33 16.63 26.05
CA LEU A 161 13.80 15.29 25.80
C LEU A 161 12.92 14.88 26.99
N THR A 162 11.64 15.22 26.92
CA THR A 162 10.62 14.51 27.71
C THR A 162 10.14 13.30 26.91
N PRO A 163 10.17 12.07 27.48
CA PRO A 163 9.55 10.92 26.85
C PRO A 163 8.05 11.19 26.75
N LEU A 164 7.53 11.29 25.52
CA LEU A 164 6.10 11.30 25.28
C LEU A 164 5.57 9.90 25.58
N THR A 165 5.22 9.63 26.84
CA THR A 165 4.27 8.55 27.13
C THR A 165 2.96 8.95 26.45
N PRO A 166 2.48 8.25 25.42
CA PRO A 166 1.24 8.61 24.76
C PRO A 166 0.10 8.55 25.80
N GLN A 167 -0.70 9.61 25.91
CA GLN A 167 -1.96 9.52 26.64
C GLN A 167 -2.84 8.46 25.96
N LEU A 168 -3.44 7.57 26.76
CA LEU A 168 -4.46 6.60 26.33
C LEU A 168 -5.45 7.30 25.39
N PRO A 169 -5.53 6.90 24.10
CA PRO A 169 -6.46 7.53 23.18
C PRO A 169 -7.90 7.38 23.64
N SER A 170 -8.62 8.51 23.67
CA SER A 170 -10.07 8.48 23.77
C SER A 170 -10.63 7.73 22.56
N GLN A 171 -11.67 6.92 22.83
CA GLN A 171 -12.24 5.88 21.97
C GLN A 171 -12.38 6.27 20.48
N SER A 172 -11.34 5.96 19.72
CA SER A 172 -11.47 5.54 18.32
C SER A 172 -11.85 4.07 18.35
N ASN A 173 -13.01 3.70 17.79
CA ASN A 173 -13.47 2.30 17.70
C ASN A 173 -12.53 1.37 16.88
N GLN A 174 -11.42 1.88 16.34
CA GLN A 174 -10.45 1.11 15.58
C GLN A 174 -9.04 1.30 16.16
N LEU A 175 -8.46 0.18 16.61
CA LEU A 175 -7.07 0.09 17.07
C LEU A 175 -6.15 0.41 15.89
N THR A 176 -5.24 1.38 16.05
CA THR A 176 -4.26 1.78 15.02
C THR A 176 -2.88 1.83 15.63
N TYR A 177 -1.86 1.62 14.80
CA TYR A 177 -0.47 1.70 15.23
C TYR A 177 -0.11 3.13 15.66
N ASN A 178 0.61 3.24 16.78
CA ASN A 178 0.87 4.52 17.44
C ASN A 178 1.90 5.37 16.68
N VAL A 179 2.88 4.75 16.03
CA VAL A 179 3.92 5.46 15.27
C VAL A 179 3.42 5.73 13.85
N LYS A 180 3.01 6.98 13.59
CA LYS A 180 2.40 7.38 12.32
C LYS A 180 3.40 7.93 11.30
N GLN A 181 4.44 8.61 11.76
CA GLN A 181 5.45 9.20 10.89
C GLN A 181 6.62 8.24 10.71
N SER A 182 7.07 8.04 9.47
CA SER A 182 8.33 7.35 9.24
C SER A 182 9.51 8.10 9.82
N PRO A 183 10.52 7.38 10.32
CA PRO A 183 11.81 7.99 10.61
C PRO A 183 12.40 8.58 9.33
N THR A 184 13.12 9.68 9.46
CA THR A 184 13.88 10.26 8.34
C THR A 184 15.14 9.42 8.13
N PHE A 185 15.04 8.42 7.25
CA PHE A 185 16.23 7.73 6.73
C PHE A 185 16.93 8.60 5.70
N TYR A 186 18.19 8.96 5.96
CA TYR A 186 19.03 9.66 4.99
C TYR A 186 19.95 8.66 4.30
N GLN A 187 20.07 8.78 2.98
CA GLN A 187 20.89 7.88 2.18
C GLN A 187 22.38 8.11 2.48
N ASP A 188 23.11 7.04 2.77
CA ASP A 188 24.55 7.07 3.08
C ASP A 188 25.34 6.25 2.04
N GLN A 189 26.32 6.89 1.39
CA GLN A 189 27.08 6.29 0.31
C GLN A 189 28.02 5.17 0.78
N GLU A 190 28.55 5.24 2.00
CA GLU A 190 29.42 4.18 2.54
C GLU A 190 28.59 2.94 2.92
N LEU A 191 27.40 3.13 3.50
CA LEU A 191 26.45 2.04 3.72
C LEU A 191 26.00 1.44 2.38
N GLN A 192 25.80 2.26 1.33
CA GLN A 192 25.43 1.76 0.02
C GLN A 192 26.49 0.83 -0.57
N LYS A 193 27.78 1.12 -0.39
CA LYS A 193 28.86 0.19 -0.78
C LYS A 193 28.75 -1.16 -0.05
N ILE A 194 28.35 -1.16 1.23
CA ILE A 194 28.13 -2.41 1.98
C ILE A 194 26.97 -3.19 1.37
N VAL A 195 25.85 -2.53 1.06
CA VAL A 195 24.70 -3.16 0.41
C VAL A 195 25.05 -3.70 -0.98
N ASP A 196 25.78 -2.94 -1.78
CA ASP A 196 26.24 -3.35 -3.12
C ASP A 196 27.17 -4.57 -3.07
N ASN A 197 27.97 -4.70 -2.01
CA ASN A 197 28.80 -5.88 -1.75
C ASN A 197 27.94 -7.12 -1.44
N ILE A 198 26.83 -6.98 -0.72
CA ILE A 198 25.87 -8.09 -0.49
C ILE A 198 25.25 -8.52 -1.82
N VAL A 199 24.84 -7.57 -2.67
CA VAL A 199 24.30 -7.87 -4.01
C VAL A 199 25.34 -8.58 -4.86
N SER A 200 26.60 -8.15 -4.80
CA SER A 200 27.71 -8.77 -5.54
C SER A 200 28.02 -10.18 -5.03
N LEU A 201 27.94 -10.42 -3.72
CA LEU A 201 28.01 -11.76 -3.13
C LEU A 201 26.87 -12.65 -3.62
N ALA A 202 25.63 -12.13 -3.69
CA ALA A 202 24.50 -12.90 -4.21
C ALA A 202 24.74 -13.31 -5.68
N ARG A 203 25.24 -12.38 -6.52
CA ARG A 203 25.60 -12.67 -7.93
C ARG A 203 26.68 -13.74 -8.03
N SER A 204 27.76 -13.65 -7.26
CA SER A 204 28.86 -14.62 -7.33
C SER A 204 28.42 -16.04 -6.92
N ARG A 205 27.41 -16.12 -6.04
CA ARG A 205 26.77 -17.37 -5.62
C ARG A 205 25.62 -17.81 -6.54
N LYS A 206 25.42 -17.13 -7.67
CA LYS A 206 24.37 -17.43 -8.68
C LYS A 206 22.93 -17.36 -8.11
N LEU A 207 22.73 -16.52 -7.10
CA LEU A 207 21.42 -16.22 -6.51
C LEU A 207 20.69 -15.15 -7.34
N PRO A 208 19.36 -15.25 -7.50
CA PRO A 208 18.59 -14.33 -8.33
C PRO A 208 18.40 -13.00 -7.61
N ILE A 209 19.19 -11.99 -8.01
CA ILE A 209 19.17 -10.67 -7.36
C ILE A 209 17.84 -9.95 -7.49
N ASP A 210 17.05 -10.18 -8.55
CA ASP A 210 15.68 -9.63 -8.66
C ASP A 210 14.73 -10.17 -7.57
N LYS A 211 15.15 -11.23 -6.88
CA LYS A 211 14.46 -11.84 -5.73
C LYS A 211 15.06 -11.48 -4.37
N LEU A 212 16.04 -10.57 -4.35
CA LEU A 212 16.72 -10.10 -3.14
C LEU A 212 16.20 -8.71 -2.75
N SER A 213 15.93 -8.48 -1.46
CA SER A 213 15.76 -7.14 -0.90
C SER A 213 16.62 -6.97 0.34
N ILE A 214 17.17 -5.77 0.52
CA ILE A 214 18.08 -5.44 1.61
C ILE A 214 17.73 -4.05 2.14
N SER A 215 17.69 -3.93 3.46
CA SER A 215 17.70 -2.66 4.18
C SER A 215 18.79 -2.71 5.24
N LEU A 216 19.66 -1.69 5.25
CA LEU A 216 20.73 -1.51 6.24
C LEU A 216 20.57 -0.13 6.87
N VAL A 217 20.45 -0.10 8.20
CA VAL A 217 20.34 1.13 8.99
C VAL A 217 21.52 1.20 9.95
N ASP A 218 22.31 2.28 9.92
CA ASP A 218 23.34 2.55 10.91
C ASP A 218 22.78 3.42 12.04
N LEU A 219 22.93 2.95 13.28
CA LEU A 219 22.38 3.55 14.49
C LEU A 219 23.45 4.29 15.31
N ASN A 220 24.71 4.29 14.89
CA ASN A 220 25.80 4.96 15.61
C ASN A 220 25.87 6.47 15.36
N GLN A 221 25.16 6.99 14.37
CA GLN A 221 25.22 8.40 13.99
C GLN A 221 24.43 9.28 14.97
N SER A 222 24.94 10.48 15.26
CA SER A 222 24.27 11.44 16.16
C SER A 222 22.92 11.91 15.61
N GLU A 223 22.80 11.97 14.29
CA GLU A 223 21.53 12.14 13.59
C GLU A 223 21.09 10.76 13.09
N CYS A 224 20.06 10.19 13.70
CA CYS A 224 19.48 8.93 13.26
C CYS A 224 18.57 9.15 12.02
N CYS A 225 18.62 8.32 10.98
CA CYS A 225 19.58 7.23 10.79
C CYS A 225 20.05 7.11 9.33
N ALA A 226 21.35 6.89 9.18
CA ALA A 226 21.98 6.58 7.90
C ALA A 226 21.41 5.27 7.37
N TYR A 227 21.08 5.26 6.08
CA TYR A 227 20.35 4.20 5.45
C TYR A 227 20.93 3.86 4.08
N ALA A 228 20.90 2.58 3.74
CA ALA A 228 21.12 2.11 2.39
C ALA A 228 20.26 0.89 2.10
N ALA A 229 20.01 0.66 0.81
CA ALA A 229 19.01 -0.31 0.40
C ALA A 229 19.30 -0.94 -0.97
N TYR A 230 18.68 -2.10 -1.18
CA TYR A 230 18.51 -2.71 -2.49
C TYR A 230 17.10 -3.29 -2.57
N GLN A 231 16.28 -2.79 -3.49
CA GLN A 231 14.90 -3.25 -3.69
C GLN A 231 14.06 -3.28 -2.39
N ASP A 232 14.27 -2.32 -1.49
CA ASP A 232 13.71 -2.31 -0.14
C ASP A 232 12.19 -2.06 -0.06
N SER A 233 11.62 -1.51 -1.13
CA SER A 233 10.19 -1.31 -1.32
C SER A 233 9.48 -2.49 -1.99
N GLU A 234 10.22 -3.45 -2.55
CA GLU A 234 9.64 -4.63 -3.20
C GLU A 234 8.90 -5.52 -2.19
N LEU A 235 7.67 -5.87 -2.53
CA LEU A 235 6.86 -6.77 -1.72
C LEU A 235 7.33 -8.22 -1.91
N ARG A 236 7.75 -8.85 -0.82
CA ARG A 236 8.21 -10.24 -0.80
C ARG A 236 7.50 -11.03 0.28
N TYR A 237 7.40 -12.35 0.10
CA TYR A 237 6.79 -13.21 1.10
C TYR A 237 7.70 -13.29 2.34
N PRO A 238 7.29 -12.77 3.51
CA PRO A 238 8.18 -12.64 4.67
C PRO A 238 8.35 -13.94 5.46
N ALA A 239 7.59 -14.99 5.12
CA ALA A 239 7.45 -16.20 5.92
C ALA A 239 7.16 -15.83 7.40
N SER A 240 7.95 -16.35 8.35
CA SER A 240 7.71 -16.16 9.79
C SER A 240 8.08 -14.78 10.35
N ILE A 241 8.63 -13.85 9.55
CA ILE A 241 8.88 -12.47 10.01
C ILE A 241 7.57 -11.74 10.31
N VAL A 242 6.47 -12.11 9.63
CA VAL A 242 5.13 -11.58 9.89
C VAL A 242 4.69 -11.72 11.36
N LYS A 243 5.20 -12.73 12.09
CA LYS A 243 4.88 -12.97 13.50
C LYS A 243 5.33 -11.82 14.41
N LEU A 244 6.36 -11.07 14.01
CA LEU A 244 6.78 -9.86 14.71
C LEU A 244 5.69 -8.77 14.62
N PHE A 245 5.05 -8.61 13.46
CA PHE A 245 3.95 -7.67 13.29
C PHE A 245 2.72 -8.10 14.09
N TRP A 246 2.39 -9.40 14.11
CA TRP A 246 1.29 -9.91 14.94
C TRP A 246 1.52 -9.71 16.44
N LEU A 247 2.76 -9.87 16.91
CA LEU A 247 3.12 -9.56 18.29
C LEU A 247 2.81 -8.10 18.61
N VAL A 248 3.17 -7.16 17.73
CA VAL A 248 2.90 -5.73 17.93
C VAL A 248 1.40 -5.44 17.99
N VAL A 249 0.58 -6.08 17.13
CA VAL A 249 -0.88 -5.93 17.21
C VAL A 249 -1.43 -6.45 18.55
N LEU A 250 -1.01 -7.66 18.97
CA LEU A 250 -1.44 -8.26 20.24
C LEU A 250 -1.04 -7.39 21.44
N TYR A 251 0.21 -6.95 21.49
CA TYR A 251 0.73 -6.09 22.56
C TYR A 251 0.05 -4.74 22.57
N SER A 252 -0.34 -4.20 21.42
CA SER A 252 -1.17 -3.01 21.37
C SER A 252 -2.53 -3.27 22.00
N GLN A 253 -3.20 -4.40 21.71
CA GLN A 253 -4.46 -4.74 22.38
C GLN A 253 -4.32 -4.76 23.91
N TYR A 254 -3.25 -5.35 24.45
CA TYR A 254 -2.97 -5.34 25.89
C TYR A 254 -2.71 -3.93 26.43
N TYR A 255 -1.89 -3.13 25.75
CA TYR A 255 -1.63 -1.74 26.12
C TYR A 255 -2.92 -0.91 26.24
N TYR A 256 -3.81 -1.01 25.25
CA TYR A 256 -5.09 -0.29 25.28
C TYR A 256 -6.09 -0.84 26.30
N GLN A 257 -5.89 -2.08 26.77
CA GLN A 257 -6.63 -2.66 27.89
C GLN A 257 -6.03 -2.27 29.27
N GLY A 258 -4.93 -1.51 29.29
CA GLY A 258 -4.23 -1.13 30.52
C GLY A 258 -3.46 -2.28 31.15
N ILE A 259 -3.12 -3.31 30.38
CA ILE A 259 -2.30 -4.44 30.81
C ILE A 259 -0.85 -4.11 30.48
N GLU A 260 0.02 -4.12 31.47
CA GLU A 260 1.47 -3.98 31.29
C GLU A 260 2.12 -5.33 30.92
N PRO A 261 3.31 -5.35 30.27
CA PRO A 261 3.97 -6.59 29.86
C PRO A 261 4.17 -7.61 30.99
N ASN A 262 4.45 -7.13 32.21
CA ASN A 262 4.64 -7.96 33.40
C ASN A 262 3.33 -8.48 34.03
N GLN A 263 2.17 -7.97 33.59
CA GLN A 263 0.84 -8.39 34.01
C GLN A 263 0.22 -9.40 33.04
N ILE A 264 0.83 -9.63 31.87
CA ILE A 264 0.35 -10.62 30.90
C ILE A 264 0.37 -12.00 31.56
N PRO A 265 -0.75 -12.74 31.56
CA PRO A 265 -0.82 -14.04 32.21
C PRO A 265 0.24 -15.04 31.71
N PRO A 266 0.84 -15.88 32.58
CA PRO A 266 1.91 -16.80 32.21
C PRO A 266 1.57 -17.74 31.04
N GLU A 267 0.33 -18.20 30.94
CA GLU A 267 -0.15 -19.06 29.85
C GLU A 267 -0.15 -18.33 28.50
N LYS A 268 -0.48 -17.04 28.47
CA LYS A 268 -0.39 -16.20 27.27
C LYS A 268 1.07 -15.93 26.90
N LEU A 269 1.93 -15.65 27.89
CA LEU A 269 3.36 -15.48 27.69
C LEU A 269 4.02 -16.74 27.10
N LYS A 270 3.58 -17.93 27.49
CA LYS A 270 4.06 -19.20 26.92
C LYS A 270 3.77 -19.29 25.42
N VAL A 271 2.55 -18.96 25.00
CA VAL A 271 2.15 -18.96 23.58
C VAL A 271 2.96 -17.91 22.79
N ILE A 272 3.08 -16.70 23.34
CA ILE A 272 3.88 -15.63 22.73
C ILE A 272 5.34 -16.05 22.58
N SER A 273 5.93 -16.64 23.62
CA SER A 273 7.30 -17.14 23.61
C SER A 273 7.50 -18.21 22.53
N LYS A 274 6.61 -19.20 22.42
CA LYS A 274 6.67 -20.22 21.36
C LYS A 274 6.58 -19.60 19.96
N MET A 275 5.67 -18.65 19.74
CA MET A 275 5.53 -17.97 18.44
C MET A 275 6.80 -17.21 18.04
N ILE A 276 7.44 -16.51 18.98
CA ILE A 276 8.56 -15.61 18.65
C ILE A 276 9.91 -16.32 18.74
N LYS A 277 10.15 -17.07 19.81
CA LYS A 277 11.44 -17.74 20.04
C LYS A 277 11.58 -18.97 19.17
N ASP A 278 10.58 -19.84 19.15
CA ASP A 278 10.64 -21.12 18.43
C ASP A 278 10.02 -21.02 17.04
N SER A 279 9.48 -19.85 16.68
CA SER A 279 8.78 -19.62 15.42
C SER A 279 7.62 -20.60 15.20
N ASP A 280 6.95 -21.04 16.28
CA ASP A 280 5.89 -22.04 16.26
C ASP A 280 4.63 -21.54 15.53
N ASN A 281 4.15 -22.31 14.56
CA ASN A 281 2.98 -21.93 13.75
C ASN A 281 1.65 -22.17 14.50
N GLU A 282 1.59 -23.15 15.41
CA GLU A 282 0.39 -23.41 16.22
C GLU A 282 0.13 -22.20 17.15
N SER A 283 1.16 -21.77 17.87
CA SER A 283 1.10 -20.58 18.72
C SER A 283 0.80 -19.31 17.92
N ALA A 284 1.36 -19.18 16.72
CA ALA A 284 1.04 -18.06 15.83
C ALA A 284 -0.43 -18.08 15.38
N SER A 285 -0.98 -19.26 15.10
CA SER A 285 -2.40 -19.43 14.77
C SER A 285 -3.29 -19.01 15.94
N ILE A 286 -2.96 -19.42 17.18
CA ILE A 286 -3.69 -19.01 18.39
C ILE A 286 -3.68 -17.49 18.57
N ILE A 287 -2.54 -16.85 18.35
CA ILE A 287 -2.41 -15.39 18.48
C ILE A 287 -3.24 -14.66 17.43
N VAL A 288 -3.20 -15.12 16.16
CA VAL A 288 -4.05 -14.54 15.12
C VAL A 288 -5.54 -14.73 15.46
N ASP A 289 -5.92 -15.89 16.01
CA ASP A 289 -7.29 -16.13 16.48
C ASP A 289 -7.69 -15.17 17.60
N ASP A 290 -6.80 -14.91 18.56
CA ASP A 290 -7.04 -13.99 19.69
C ASP A 290 -7.22 -12.55 19.20
N ILE A 291 -6.35 -12.09 18.30
CA ILE A 291 -6.39 -10.72 17.77
C ILE A 291 -7.66 -10.49 16.95
N THR A 292 -7.97 -11.42 16.06
CA THR A 292 -8.97 -11.21 15.00
C THR A 292 -10.31 -11.87 15.29
N GLN A 293 -10.39 -12.75 16.28
CA GLN A 293 -11.56 -13.57 16.57
C GLN A 293 -11.99 -14.42 15.36
N THR A 294 -11.03 -15.02 14.64
CA THR A 294 -11.29 -15.80 13.42
C THR A 294 -10.50 -17.11 13.31
N LYS A 295 -11.17 -18.22 13.62
CA LYS A 295 -10.58 -19.57 13.59
C LYS A 295 -10.42 -20.12 12.17
N SER A 296 -9.43 -21.02 12.03
CA SER A 296 -9.22 -21.83 10.84
C SER A 296 -10.14 -23.06 10.83
N SER A 297 -10.56 -23.52 9.65
CA SER A 297 -11.38 -24.72 9.49
C SER A 297 -11.15 -25.39 8.14
N GLN A 298 -11.41 -26.69 8.07
CA GLN A 298 -11.38 -27.45 6.81
C GLN A 298 -12.53 -27.05 5.86
N LYS A 299 -13.69 -26.71 6.43
CA LYS A 299 -14.90 -26.37 5.68
C LYS A 299 -14.92 -24.90 5.26
N ASP A 300 -15.28 -24.67 4.01
CA ASP A 300 -15.54 -23.34 3.46
C ASP A 300 -16.67 -22.62 4.21
N LEU A 301 -16.51 -21.31 4.37
CA LEU A 301 -17.58 -20.45 4.87
C LEU A 301 -18.50 -20.03 3.73
N ALA A 302 -19.80 -19.92 4.03
CA ALA A 302 -20.76 -19.29 3.13
C ALA A 302 -20.39 -17.80 2.89
N PRO A 303 -20.74 -17.21 1.74
CA PRO A 303 -20.24 -15.88 1.33
C PRO A 303 -20.40 -14.77 2.39
N ALA A 304 -21.55 -14.69 3.06
CA ALA A 304 -21.78 -13.68 4.10
C ALA A 304 -20.85 -13.84 5.31
N LYS A 305 -20.68 -15.07 5.81
CA LYS A 305 -19.76 -15.38 6.92
C LYS A 305 -18.30 -15.19 6.53
N LEU A 306 -17.94 -15.54 5.29
CA LEU A 306 -16.61 -15.31 4.75
C LEU A 306 -16.27 -13.81 4.70
N ASN A 307 -17.21 -12.96 4.29
CA ASN A 307 -16.99 -11.51 4.23
C ASN A 307 -16.72 -10.92 5.63
N GLU A 308 -17.47 -11.35 6.65
CA GLU A 308 -17.22 -10.92 8.04
C GLU A 308 -15.86 -11.43 8.55
N TRP A 309 -15.57 -12.73 8.34
CA TRP A 309 -14.30 -13.34 8.71
C TRP A 309 -13.12 -12.63 8.05
N ARG A 310 -13.23 -12.29 6.77
CA ARG A 310 -12.21 -11.53 6.02
C ARG A 310 -11.99 -10.15 6.60
N ARG A 311 -13.06 -9.40 6.88
CA ARG A 311 -12.95 -8.06 7.49
C ARG A 311 -12.17 -8.11 8.80
N LYS A 312 -12.45 -9.12 9.63
CA LYS A 312 -11.72 -9.35 10.88
C LYS A 312 -10.24 -9.70 10.66
N ARG A 313 -9.90 -10.50 9.64
CA ARG A 313 -8.49 -10.76 9.27
C ARG A 313 -7.78 -9.55 8.70
N TYR A 314 -8.46 -8.73 7.90
CA TYR A 314 -7.89 -7.50 7.35
C TYR A 314 -7.68 -6.40 8.39
N ALA A 315 -8.31 -6.49 9.57
CA ALA A 315 -7.99 -5.60 10.69
C ALA A 315 -6.50 -5.64 11.08
N LEU A 316 -5.78 -6.74 10.81
CA LEU A 316 -4.33 -6.81 10.97
C LEU A 316 -3.61 -5.84 10.02
N ASN A 317 -4.05 -5.74 8.77
CA ASN A 317 -3.51 -4.78 7.81
C ASN A 317 -3.93 -3.35 8.18
N ASP A 318 -5.20 -3.17 8.55
CA ASP A 318 -5.75 -1.85 8.89
C ASP A 318 -5.06 -1.23 10.11
N PHE A 319 -4.64 -2.05 11.08
CA PHE A 319 -3.88 -1.59 12.24
C PHE A 319 -2.60 -0.82 11.84
N PHE A 320 -1.93 -1.27 10.79
CA PHE A 320 -0.73 -0.63 10.25
C PHE A 320 -1.02 0.26 9.01
N ALA A 321 -2.29 0.63 8.75
CA ALA A 321 -2.64 1.36 7.52
C ALA A 321 -1.83 2.65 7.36
N SER A 322 -1.76 3.52 8.38
CA SER A 322 -0.95 4.75 8.34
C SER A 322 0.56 4.48 8.33
N TYR A 323 0.99 3.37 8.93
CA TYR A 323 2.39 2.96 8.95
C TYR A 323 2.90 2.55 7.56
N PHE A 324 2.01 2.07 6.69
CA PHE A 324 2.34 1.66 5.32
C PHE A 324 2.17 2.77 4.26
N VAL A 325 1.71 3.98 4.64
CA VAL A 325 1.52 5.11 3.70
C VAL A 325 2.84 5.75 3.28
N ASP A 326 3.87 5.69 4.12
CA ASP A 326 5.20 6.26 3.82
C ASP A 326 6.13 5.28 3.08
N SER A 327 5.75 4.00 2.94
CA SER A 327 6.46 3.07 2.06
C SER A 327 5.96 3.24 0.64
N VAL A 328 6.87 3.54 -0.29
CA VAL A 328 6.64 4.09 -1.65
C VAL A 328 5.65 3.30 -2.56
N ASN A 329 5.06 2.18 -2.16
CA ASN A 329 3.97 1.49 -2.89
C ASN A 329 3.02 0.73 -1.93
N TYR A 330 1.70 0.86 -2.12
CA TYR A 330 0.57 0.19 -1.41
C TYR A 330 0.68 -1.36 -1.22
N PRO A 331 -0.29 -1.99 -0.50
CA PRO A 331 -0.36 -2.23 0.93
C PRO A 331 0.33 -3.56 1.32
N LEU A 332 1.09 -3.57 2.40
CA LEU A 332 1.55 -4.83 2.98
C LEU A 332 0.34 -5.73 3.32
N ASN A 333 0.56 -7.04 3.32
CA ASN A 333 -0.47 -7.99 3.72
C ASN A 333 0.08 -8.88 4.83
N ILE A 334 -0.58 -8.87 5.97
CA ILE A 334 -0.24 -9.71 7.12
C ILE A 334 -1.46 -10.47 7.65
N SER A 335 -2.53 -10.57 6.84
CA SER A 335 -3.84 -11.11 7.25
C SER A 335 -3.93 -12.65 7.30
N GLN A 336 -2.89 -13.37 6.85
CA GLN A 336 -2.94 -14.82 6.68
C GLN A 336 -2.07 -15.55 7.68
N LYS A 337 -2.55 -16.67 8.23
CA LYS A 337 -1.73 -17.50 9.13
C LYS A 337 -0.54 -18.13 8.41
N THR A 338 0.47 -18.51 9.18
CA THR A 338 1.56 -19.36 8.72
C THR A 338 1.16 -20.84 8.79
N PHE A 339 1.56 -21.60 7.78
CA PHE A 339 1.28 -23.03 7.65
C PHE A 339 2.59 -23.84 7.58
N PRO A 340 2.60 -25.12 8.02
CA PRO A 340 1.47 -25.87 8.58
C PRO A 340 1.05 -25.36 9.96
N ILE A 341 -0.21 -25.53 10.32
CA ILE A 341 -0.74 -25.38 11.69
C ILE A 341 -0.83 -26.80 12.27
N PRO A 342 0.12 -27.20 13.13
CA PRO A 342 0.13 -28.51 13.75
C PRO A 342 -1.24 -28.87 14.33
N ASN A 343 -1.63 -30.14 14.20
CA ASN A 343 -2.89 -30.69 14.73
C ASN A 343 -4.18 -30.12 14.11
N LEU A 344 -4.11 -29.26 13.08
CA LEU A 344 -5.28 -28.65 12.46
C LEU A 344 -5.26 -28.64 10.93
N LEU A 345 -4.25 -28.03 10.31
CA LEU A 345 -4.17 -27.81 8.86
C LEU A 345 -2.72 -27.89 8.38
N GLU A 346 -2.41 -28.84 7.50
CA GLU A 346 -1.10 -28.88 6.83
C GLU A 346 -0.97 -27.71 5.82
N ASP A 347 -2.01 -27.54 5.01
CA ASP A 347 -2.14 -26.47 4.03
C ASP A 347 -3.38 -25.62 4.29
N PRO A 348 -3.45 -24.39 3.75
CA PRO A 348 -4.65 -23.55 3.86
C PRO A 348 -5.88 -24.27 3.28
N ALA A 349 -6.93 -24.34 4.07
CA ALA A 349 -8.24 -24.88 3.71
C ALA A 349 -9.36 -23.97 4.26
N GLY A 350 -10.59 -24.22 3.83
CA GLY A 350 -11.76 -23.45 4.26
C GLY A 350 -11.55 -21.93 4.10
N PRO A 351 -11.86 -21.11 5.12
CA PRO A 351 -11.73 -19.66 5.01
C PRO A 351 -10.29 -19.16 4.78
N ASP A 352 -9.27 -19.86 5.30
CA ASP A 352 -7.86 -19.52 5.07
C ASP A 352 -7.45 -19.76 3.61
N GLN A 353 -8.08 -20.70 2.90
CA GLN A 353 -7.90 -20.84 1.44
C GLN A 353 -8.74 -19.83 0.67
N GLN A 354 -9.98 -19.59 1.09
CA GLN A 354 -10.90 -18.65 0.42
C GLN A 354 -10.35 -17.22 0.40
N ILE A 355 -9.69 -16.74 1.46
CA ILE A 355 -9.05 -15.41 1.48
C ILE A 355 -7.85 -15.29 0.51
N ARG A 356 -7.25 -16.42 0.12
CA ARG A 356 -6.13 -16.48 -0.83
C ARG A 356 -6.61 -16.46 -2.29
N GLN A 357 -7.84 -16.88 -2.56
CA GLN A 357 -8.38 -17.10 -3.91
C GLN A 357 -9.42 -16.04 -4.34
N LEU A 358 -9.33 -14.82 -3.81
CA LEU A 358 -10.29 -13.74 -4.12
C LEU A 358 -10.35 -13.35 -5.58
N ASN A 359 -9.25 -13.56 -6.31
CA ASN A 359 -9.18 -13.31 -7.76
C ASN A 359 -9.50 -14.58 -8.58
N GLY A 360 -10.18 -15.55 -7.97
CA GLY A 360 -10.45 -16.86 -8.55
C GLY A 360 -9.33 -17.89 -8.32
N LYS A 361 -9.66 -19.17 -8.51
CA LYS A 361 -8.76 -20.30 -8.26
C LYS A 361 -7.58 -20.39 -9.24
N SER A 362 -7.72 -19.79 -10.43
CA SER A 362 -6.68 -19.72 -11.46
C SER A 362 -5.67 -18.58 -11.24
N SER A 363 -5.98 -17.64 -10.35
CA SER A 363 -5.06 -16.56 -10.00
C SER A 363 -4.03 -17.03 -8.96
N PRO A 364 -2.79 -16.50 -8.97
CA PRO A 364 -1.83 -16.75 -7.90
C PRO A 364 -2.46 -16.47 -6.53
N PRO A 365 -2.25 -17.33 -5.52
CA PRO A 365 -2.84 -17.13 -4.22
C PRO A 365 -2.28 -15.84 -3.61
N ARG A 366 -3.16 -14.99 -3.09
CA ARG A 366 -2.72 -13.88 -2.23
C ARG A 366 -1.99 -14.48 -1.04
N ARG A 367 -0.88 -13.87 -0.63
CA ARG A 367 -0.08 -14.28 0.54
C ARG A 367 0.15 -13.09 1.44
N ASN A 368 0.78 -13.33 2.58
CA ASN A 368 1.40 -12.23 3.31
C ASN A 368 2.50 -11.61 2.46
N TYR A 369 2.69 -10.30 2.52
CA TYR A 369 3.75 -9.58 1.84
C TYR A 369 4.22 -8.45 2.73
N LEU A 370 5.53 -8.35 2.92
CA LEU A 370 6.22 -7.24 3.57
C LEU A 370 7.34 -6.77 2.62
N ASN A 371 7.85 -5.56 2.85
CA ASN A 371 9.09 -5.09 2.23
C ASN A 371 10.16 -4.90 3.33
N THR A 372 11.44 -4.86 2.98
CA THR A 372 12.51 -4.79 4.00
C THR A 372 12.56 -3.43 4.69
N TYR A 373 12.12 -2.36 4.02
CA TYR A 373 12.01 -1.01 4.60
C TYR A 373 11.10 -1.01 5.83
N SER A 374 9.88 -1.54 5.71
CA SER A 374 8.91 -1.58 6.80
C SER A 374 9.36 -2.47 7.95
N VAL A 375 10.11 -3.54 7.69
CA VAL A 375 10.69 -4.34 8.78
C VAL A 375 11.82 -3.60 9.47
N ALA A 376 12.69 -2.91 8.72
CA ALA A 376 13.77 -2.11 9.28
C ALA A 376 13.24 -0.95 10.13
N ARG A 377 12.19 -0.26 9.65
CA ARG A 377 11.47 0.76 10.41
C ARG A 377 10.92 0.21 11.72
N LEU A 378 10.25 -0.96 11.70
CA LEU A 378 9.68 -1.53 12.92
C LEU A 378 10.77 -1.90 13.94
N LEU A 379 11.89 -2.45 13.47
CA LEU A 379 13.04 -2.75 14.34
C LEU A 379 13.66 -1.48 14.92
N LEU A 380 13.71 -0.39 14.14
CA LEU A 380 14.17 0.91 14.65
C LEU A 380 13.25 1.43 15.75
N GLU A 381 11.93 1.38 15.53
CA GLU A 381 10.96 1.85 16.52
C GLU A 381 10.99 1.00 17.81
N ILE A 382 11.27 -0.29 17.70
CA ILE A 382 11.53 -1.17 18.87
C ILE A 382 12.83 -0.76 19.57
N GLU A 383 13.89 -0.48 18.80
CA GLU A 383 15.20 -0.09 19.33
C GLU A 383 15.16 1.27 20.04
N GLN A 384 14.38 2.21 19.51
CA GLN A 384 14.20 3.56 20.03
C GLN A 384 13.07 3.68 21.06
N GLU A 385 12.49 2.55 21.49
CA GLU A 385 11.44 2.51 22.51
C GLU A 385 10.12 3.19 22.13
N GLN A 386 9.84 3.30 20.82
CA GLN A 386 8.67 3.97 20.25
C GLN A 386 7.53 3.01 19.87
N ALA A 387 7.82 1.74 19.62
CA ALA A 387 6.80 0.76 19.25
C ALA A 387 5.86 0.50 20.44
N ILE A 388 4.60 0.94 20.33
CA ILE A 388 3.55 0.89 21.36
C ILE A 388 3.84 1.80 22.57
N SER A 389 4.87 1.47 23.33
CA SER A 389 5.40 2.21 24.48
C SER A 389 6.82 1.72 24.80
N PRO A 390 7.59 2.42 25.66
CA PRO A 390 8.91 1.96 26.06
C PRO A 390 8.92 0.55 26.68
N ALA A 391 7.99 0.27 27.60
CA ALA A 391 7.87 -1.03 28.25
C ALA A 391 7.59 -2.16 27.24
N TYR A 392 6.70 -1.90 26.28
CA TYR A 392 6.37 -2.88 25.24
C TYR A 392 7.50 -3.07 24.22
N SER A 393 8.19 -2.00 23.83
CA SER A 393 9.38 -2.08 22.96
C SER A 393 10.48 -2.93 23.60
N GLN A 394 10.78 -2.69 24.88
CA GLN A 394 11.75 -3.49 25.63
C GLN A 394 11.31 -4.96 25.75
N ALA A 395 10.02 -5.22 25.99
CA ALA A 395 9.49 -6.59 26.04
C ALA A 395 9.63 -7.30 24.69
N ILE A 396 9.33 -6.62 23.58
CA ILE A 396 9.51 -7.15 22.22
C ILE A 396 11.00 -7.44 21.96
N LYS A 397 11.88 -6.46 22.22
CA LYS A 397 13.33 -6.58 22.03
C LYS A 397 13.88 -7.76 22.81
N GLN A 398 13.48 -7.92 24.07
CA GLN A 398 13.89 -9.04 24.91
C GLN A 398 13.39 -10.40 24.39
N LEU A 399 12.18 -10.46 23.82
CA LEU A 399 11.64 -11.69 23.22
C LEU A 399 12.41 -12.14 21.98
N ILE A 400 12.88 -11.20 21.15
CA ILE A 400 13.64 -11.50 19.93
C ILE A 400 15.15 -11.65 20.17
N LYS A 401 15.64 -11.40 21.39
CA LYS A 401 17.05 -11.62 21.77
C LYS A 401 17.44 -13.09 21.57
N ARG A 402 18.56 -13.33 20.91
CA ARG A 402 19.11 -14.67 20.66
C ARG A 402 20.49 -14.81 21.28
N ASP A 403 20.77 -16.02 21.74
CA ASP A 403 22.08 -16.40 22.23
C ASP A 403 22.90 -16.98 21.07
N LEU A 404 24.07 -16.40 20.81
CA LEU A 404 24.99 -16.84 19.77
C LEU A 404 25.91 -17.98 20.23
N HIS A 405 25.97 -18.30 21.53
CA HIS A 405 26.74 -19.43 22.03
C HIS A 405 26.20 -20.73 21.42
N PRO A 406 27.04 -21.54 20.74
CA PRO A 406 26.62 -22.77 20.09
C PRO A 406 25.79 -23.71 20.99
N GLN A 407 26.11 -23.79 22.27
CA GLN A 407 25.38 -24.63 23.24
C GLN A 407 23.91 -24.23 23.39
N ALA A 408 23.57 -22.97 23.15
CA ALA A 408 22.21 -22.45 23.31
C ALA A 408 21.27 -22.75 22.13
N TRP A 409 21.82 -23.13 20.97
CA TRP A 409 21.04 -23.26 19.73
C TRP A 409 21.31 -24.53 18.91
N LYS A 410 22.48 -25.18 19.01
CA LYS A 410 22.81 -26.35 18.16
C LYS A 410 21.86 -27.54 18.34
N GLU A 411 21.45 -27.82 19.57
CA GLU A 411 20.55 -28.93 19.89
C GLU A 411 19.06 -28.60 19.67
N LYS A 412 18.75 -27.37 19.22
CA LYS A 412 17.37 -26.95 18.95
C LYS A 412 17.01 -27.30 17.49
N PRO A 413 15.97 -28.12 17.25
CA PRO A 413 15.59 -28.54 15.89
C PRO A 413 15.28 -27.38 14.94
N PHE A 414 14.65 -26.32 15.45
CA PHE A 414 14.26 -25.13 14.68
C PHE A 414 14.96 -23.88 15.21
N ASN A 415 16.29 -23.92 15.22
CA ASN A 415 17.05 -22.81 15.76
C ASN A 415 17.14 -21.61 14.79
N PRO A 416 17.12 -20.36 15.30
CA PRO A 416 17.10 -19.14 14.49
C PRO A 416 18.51 -18.64 14.13
N ILE A 417 19.56 -19.41 14.40
CA ILE A 417 20.96 -18.98 14.26
C ILE A 417 21.62 -19.67 13.07
N GLN A 418 21.52 -20.99 13.01
CA GLN A 418 22.11 -21.80 11.97
C GLN A 418 21.55 -21.43 10.59
N ASP A 419 22.46 -21.23 9.66
CA ASP A 419 22.25 -20.84 8.29
C ASP A 419 21.59 -19.44 8.10
N PHE A 420 21.59 -18.62 9.17
CA PHE A 420 21.03 -17.26 9.25
C PHE A 420 22.12 -16.24 9.62
N LEU A 421 21.73 -14.96 9.82
CA LEU A 421 22.70 -13.87 10.07
C LEU A 421 23.56 -14.17 11.32
N GLY A 422 22.93 -14.69 12.37
CA GLY A 422 23.59 -14.91 13.66
C GLY A 422 24.74 -15.92 13.64
N GLN A 423 24.74 -16.92 12.75
CA GLN A 423 25.71 -18.04 12.80
C GLN A 423 27.15 -17.58 12.75
N SER A 424 27.43 -16.56 11.93
CA SER A 424 28.78 -16.06 11.72
C SER A 424 28.98 -14.69 12.36
N LEU A 425 28.31 -14.39 13.46
CA LEU A 425 28.64 -13.23 14.31
C LEU A 425 29.55 -13.66 15.46
N PRO A 426 30.36 -12.76 16.06
CA PRO A 426 31.08 -13.08 17.29
C PRO A 426 30.11 -13.42 18.41
N VAL A 427 30.47 -14.39 19.25
CA VAL A 427 29.57 -14.93 20.29
C VAL A 427 29.07 -13.87 21.29
N LYS A 428 29.87 -12.83 21.55
CA LYS A 428 29.51 -11.75 22.49
C LYS A 428 28.64 -10.64 21.87
N THR A 429 28.36 -10.70 20.56
CA THR A 429 27.52 -9.72 19.87
C THR A 429 26.09 -9.80 20.40
N GLN A 430 25.49 -8.65 20.71
CA GLN A 430 24.09 -8.61 21.06
C GLN A 430 23.28 -8.75 19.77
N PHE A 431 22.46 -9.80 19.71
CA PHE A 431 21.73 -10.18 18.50
C PHE A 431 20.23 -10.30 18.81
N TYR A 432 19.44 -9.43 18.20
CA TYR A 432 17.98 -9.36 18.39
C TYR A 432 17.32 -9.60 17.04
N ALA A 433 16.74 -10.79 16.85
CA ALA A 433 16.39 -11.24 15.50
C ALA A 433 15.09 -12.03 15.40
N LYS A 434 14.44 -11.87 14.25
CA LYS A 434 13.36 -12.74 13.77
C LYS A 434 13.67 -13.20 12.35
N MET A 435 13.97 -14.50 12.22
CA MET A 435 14.08 -15.15 10.92
C MET A 435 12.71 -15.55 10.35
N GLY A 436 12.67 -15.80 9.04
CA GLY A 436 11.55 -16.43 8.36
C GLY A 436 11.99 -17.19 7.13
N TRP A 437 11.60 -18.46 7.02
CA TRP A 437 11.94 -19.27 5.86
C TRP A 437 10.81 -20.23 5.49
N THR A 438 10.86 -20.71 4.26
CA THR A 438 10.12 -21.86 3.74
C THR A 438 11.03 -22.62 2.78
N PHE A 439 10.56 -23.73 2.18
CA PHE A 439 11.32 -24.39 1.12
C PHE A 439 11.51 -23.54 -0.16
N ASN A 440 10.88 -22.37 -0.24
CA ASN A 440 10.93 -21.46 -1.38
C ASN A 440 11.57 -20.10 -1.08
N ASN A 441 11.96 -19.81 0.17
CA ASN A 441 12.59 -18.55 0.51
C ASN A 441 13.33 -18.58 1.85
N ARG A 442 14.23 -17.62 2.04
CA ARG A 442 14.95 -17.41 3.28
C ARG A 442 15.11 -15.93 3.55
N ASN A 443 14.69 -15.53 4.73
CA ASN A 443 14.66 -14.15 5.19
C ASN A 443 15.18 -14.06 6.61
N ASP A 444 15.80 -12.93 6.94
CA ASP A 444 16.22 -12.61 8.30
C ASP A 444 16.21 -11.11 8.55
N ALA A 445 15.97 -10.72 9.80
CA ALA A 445 15.83 -9.34 10.22
C ALA A 445 16.37 -9.20 11.64
N ALA A 446 17.37 -8.35 11.83
CA ALA A 446 18.07 -8.24 13.11
C ALA A 446 18.55 -6.83 13.46
N ILE A 447 18.53 -6.52 14.75
CA ILE A 447 19.32 -5.46 15.37
C ILE A 447 20.61 -6.12 15.91
N ILE A 448 21.75 -5.52 15.59
CA ILE A 448 23.08 -6.09 15.85
C ILE A 448 23.94 -5.04 16.56
N VAL A 449 24.48 -5.41 17.73
CA VAL A 449 25.38 -4.55 18.53
C VAL A 449 26.68 -5.27 18.82
N SER A 450 27.81 -4.69 18.42
CA SER A 450 29.12 -5.23 18.78
C SER A 450 29.39 -5.10 20.28
N PRO A 451 30.23 -5.97 20.88
CA PRO A 451 30.49 -5.93 22.32
C PRO A 451 31.09 -4.60 22.81
N ASP A 452 31.76 -3.86 21.93
CA ASP A 452 32.38 -2.56 22.20
C ASP A 452 31.52 -1.38 21.73
N ASN A 453 30.27 -1.63 21.31
CA ASN A 453 29.32 -0.65 20.76
C ASN A 453 29.83 0.15 19.55
N LYS A 454 30.93 -0.28 18.90
CA LYS A 454 31.41 0.38 17.67
C LYS A 454 30.52 0.12 16.47
N ALA A 455 29.83 -1.02 16.43
CA ALA A 455 28.83 -1.31 15.41
C ALA A 455 27.47 -1.47 16.09
N HIS A 456 26.54 -0.57 15.79
CA HIS A 456 25.13 -0.67 16.17
C HIS A 456 24.27 -0.44 14.94
N TYR A 457 23.60 -1.48 14.45
CA TYR A 457 22.92 -1.39 13.15
C TYR A 457 21.75 -2.37 13.03
N ILE A 458 20.87 -2.11 12.07
CA ILE A 458 19.77 -2.98 11.66
C ILE A 458 20.07 -3.53 10.29
N LEU A 459 19.93 -4.85 10.12
CA LEU A 459 20.05 -5.53 8.83
C LEU A 459 18.82 -6.39 8.58
N VAL A 460 18.14 -6.11 7.47
CA VAL A 460 17.00 -6.90 6.98
C VAL A 460 17.31 -7.40 5.59
N VAL A 461 17.22 -8.71 5.37
CA VAL A 461 17.49 -9.36 4.09
C VAL A 461 16.38 -10.34 3.75
N PHE A 462 15.72 -10.14 2.61
CA PHE A 462 14.72 -11.04 2.06
C PHE A 462 15.24 -11.70 0.79
N GLY A 463 15.24 -13.03 0.74
CA GLY A 463 15.55 -13.83 -0.45
C GLY A 463 14.33 -14.66 -0.84
N ASP A 464 13.46 -14.09 -1.67
CA ASP A 464 12.14 -14.67 -2.01
C ASP A 464 12.21 -15.62 -3.21
N GLU A 465 13.12 -16.59 -3.12
CA GLU A 465 13.30 -17.64 -4.12
C GLU A 465 13.99 -18.88 -3.50
N LYS A 466 13.73 -20.06 -4.05
CA LYS A 466 14.19 -21.36 -3.55
C LYS A 466 15.70 -21.44 -3.39
N LYS A 467 16.49 -20.82 -4.26
CA LYS A 467 17.96 -20.82 -4.16
C LYS A 467 18.45 -20.15 -2.88
N PHE A 468 17.76 -19.12 -2.37
CA PHE A 468 18.10 -18.51 -1.08
C PHE A 468 17.81 -19.45 0.09
N TYR A 469 16.80 -20.31 -0.02
CA TYR A 469 16.60 -21.38 0.96
C TYR A 469 17.67 -22.48 0.88
N GLN A 470 18.10 -22.84 -0.32
CA GLN A 470 19.09 -23.90 -0.54
C GLN A 470 20.51 -23.48 -0.13
N ASP A 471 20.85 -22.21 -0.34
CA ASP A 471 22.15 -21.66 0.02
C ASP A 471 22.23 -21.33 1.51
N LYS A 472 22.74 -22.31 2.27
CA LYS A 472 22.88 -22.21 3.72
C LYS A 472 23.96 -21.25 4.20
N GLU A 473 24.86 -20.83 3.32
CA GLU A 473 26.00 -20.00 3.71
C GLU A 473 25.82 -18.53 3.36
N PHE A 474 24.91 -18.18 2.45
CA PHE A 474 24.71 -16.79 2.02
C PHE A 474 24.48 -15.83 3.19
N PHE A 475 23.51 -16.12 4.06
CA PHE A 475 23.19 -15.29 5.23
C PHE A 475 24.35 -15.23 6.27
N PRO A 476 24.97 -16.36 6.65
CA PRO A 476 26.16 -16.31 7.50
C PRO A 476 27.31 -15.48 6.92
N ILE A 477 27.67 -15.70 5.66
CA ILE A 477 28.80 -15.00 5.01
C ILE A 477 28.51 -13.50 4.91
N LEU A 478 27.33 -13.12 4.43
CA LEU A 478 26.98 -11.70 4.29
C LEU A 478 26.97 -11.01 5.66
N SER A 479 26.46 -11.66 6.70
CA SER A 479 26.40 -11.06 8.04
C SER A 479 27.79 -10.81 8.61
N ARG A 480 28.72 -11.75 8.44
CA ARG A 480 30.13 -11.55 8.83
C ARG A 480 30.77 -10.39 8.06
N GLN A 481 30.52 -10.28 6.75
CA GLN A 481 31.04 -9.19 5.94
C GLN A 481 30.51 -7.83 6.39
N VAL A 482 29.20 -7.71 6.57
CA VAL A 482 28.55 -6.48 7.07
C VAL A 482 29.10 -6.11 8.44
N TYR A 483 29.15 -7.05 9.39
CA TYR A 483 29.67 -6.81 10.73
C TYR A 483 31.10 -6.25 10.70
N ASN A 484 31.98 -6.81 9.87
CA ASN A 484 33.36 -6.34 9.76
C ASN A 484 33.48 -4.96 9.12
N GLN A 485 32.56 -4.56 8.24
CA GLN A 485 32.54 -3.22 7.65
C GLN A 485 31.95 -2.20 8.62
N MET A 486 30.87 -2.55 9.32
CA MET A 486 30.26 -1.69 10.34
C MET A 486 31.20 -1.40 11.52
N LEU A 487 32.14 -2.29 11.83
CA LEU A 487 33.19 -2.04 12.84
C LEU A 487 34.28 -1.04 12.41
N LYS A 488 34.39 -0.75 11.11
CA LYS A 488 35.44 0.13 10.56
C LYS A 488 34.93 1.53 10.24
N LYS A 489 33.61 1.69 10.13
CA LYS A 489 32.94 2.99 10.00
C LYS A 489 32.96 3.67 11.37
#